data_AF-A0A1I7J8S7-F1
#
_entry.id   AF-A0A1I7J8S7-F1
#
_cell.length_a   1.000
_cell.length_b   1.000
_cell.length_c   1.000
_cell.angle_alpha   90.00
_cell.angle_beta   90.00
_cell.angle_gamma   90.00
#
_symmetry.space_group_name_H-M   'P 1'
#
loop_
_entity.id
_entity.type
_entity.pdbx_description
1 polymer ?
#
loop_
_entity_poly.entity_id
_entity_poly.type
_entity_poly.pdbx_seq_one_letter_code
_entity_poly.pdbx_strand_id
1 'polypeptide(L)'
;MQAYGAPQADIDRVAEQIARAAKPQAGDRFPVHADNERTVAAFLALRTQWQYAGLAGQRTGLNYASVLSWLRERIRIPRQRRQVLAGIETMEKAVLAYDAEQRQKEGE
;
A
#
# COMPACT_ATOMS: atom_id res chain seq x y z
N MET A 1 14.64 -19.08 11.96
CA MET A 1 15.67 -18.29 12.67
C MET A 1 15.03 -17.77 13.95
N GLN A 2 15.36 -18.36 15.09
CA GLN A 2 14.93 -17.85 16.40
C GLN A 2 15.75 -16.58 16.70
N ALA A 3 15.10 -15.49 17.09
CA ALA A 3 15.79 -14.29 17.54
C ALA A 3 16.50 -14.61 18.86
N TYR A 4 17.84 -14.57 18.85
CA TYR A 4 18.68 -14.96 19.97
C TYR A 4 18.51 -13.94 21.13
N GLY A 5 17.99 -14.39 22.27
CA GLY A 5 17.95 -13.61 23.53
C GLY A 5 16.60 -12.99 23.94
N ALA A 6 15.51 -13.20 23.19
CA ALA A 6 14.18 -12.76 23.62
C ALA A 6 13.55 -13.78 24.60
N PRO A 7 12.88 -13.33 25.69
CA PRO A 7 12.09 -14.21 26.54
C PRO A 7 11.03 -14.96 25.72
N GLN A 8 10.89 -16.27 25.96
CA GLN A 8 9.95 -17.12 25.20
C GLN A 8 8.51 -16.59 25.24
N ALA A 9 8.10 -15.99 26.36
CA ALA A 9 6.78 -15.37 26.52
C ALA A 9 6.52 -14.23 25.53
N ASP A 10 7.55 -13.45 25.15
CA ASP A 10 7.39 -12.36 24.19
C ASP A 10 7.28 -12.89 22.76
N ILE A 11 8.00 -13.96 22.44
CA ILE A 11 7.91 -14.66 21.17
C ILE A 11 6.50 -15.24 21.00
N ASP A 12 5.98 -15.89 22.02
CA ASP A 12 4.64 -16.50 22.01
C ASP A 12 3.56 -15.41 21.89
N ARG A 13 3.71 -14.28 22.59
CA ARG A 13 2.80 -13.13 22.49
C ARG A 13 2.75 -12.51 21.09
N VAL A 14 3.91 -12.38 20.44
CA VAL A 14 3.98 -11.88 19.05
C VAL A 14 3.41 -12.90 18.07
N ALA A 15 3.69 -14.19 18.26
CA ALA A 15 3.10 -15.25 17.45
C ALA A 15 1.57 -15.28 17.59
N GLU A 16 1.04 -15.11 18.80
CA GLU A 16 -0.38 -14.95 19.06
C GLU A 16 -0.95 -13.71 18.38
N GLN A 17 -0.27 -12.55 18.44
CA GLN A 17 -0.72 -11.34 17.73
C GLN A 17 -0.75 -11.53 16.21
N ILE A 18 0.25 -12.21 15.64
CA ILE A 18 0.31 -12.53 14.20
C ILE A 18 -0.79 -13.54 13.83
N ALA A 19 -1.08 -14.52 14.70
CA ALA A 19 -2.16 -15.49 14.49
C ALA A 19 -3.56 -14.86 14.62
N ARG A 20 -3.69 -13.85 15.50
CA ARG A 20 -4.93 -13.07 15.71
C ARG A 20 -5.15 -12.00 14.65
N ALA A 21 -4.10 -11.59 13.94
CA ALA A 21 -4.23 -10.77 12.74
C ALA A 21 -5.07 -11.56 11.73
N ALA A 22 -6.35 -11.20 11.65
CA ALA A 22 -7.36 -11.98 10.95
C ALA A 22 -6.90 -12.27 9.52
N LYS A 23 -6.88 -13.55 9.14
CA LYS A 23 -6.84 -13.91 7.72
C LYS A 23 -8.07 -13.27 7.08
N PRO A 24 -7.92 -12.49 5.99
CA PRO A 24 -9.07 -11.84 5.36
C PRO A 24 -10.11 -12.90 5.01
N GLN A 25 -11.32 -12.75 5.56
CA GLN A 25 -12.42 -13.69 5.30
C GLN A 25 -12.75 -13.64 3.81
N ALA A 26 -13.06 -14.79 3.21
CA ALA A 26 -13.26 -14.92 1.76
C ALA A 26 -14.41 -14.03 1.21
N GLY A 27 -15.30 -13.54 2.09
CA GLY A 27 -16.40 -12.61 1.76
C GLY A 27 -16.02 -11.12 1.72
N ASP A 28 -14.84 -10.72 2.23
CA ASP A 28 -14.40 -9.31 2.26
C ASP A 28 -13.60 -8.89 1.02
N ARG A 29 -13.62 -9.70 -0.05
CA ARG A 29 -12.91 -9.36 -1.27
C ARG A 29 -13.66 -8.26 -2.00
N PHE A 30 -13.11 -7.04 -1.96
CA PHE A 30 -13.51 -5.96 -2.85
C PHE A 30 -13.38 -6.44 -4.31
N PRO A 31 -14.49 -6.58 -5.05
CA PRO A 31 -14.44 -7.04 -6.43
C PRO A 31 -13.76 -5.98 -7.29
N VAL A 32 -12.69 -6.37 -7.99
CA VAL A 32 -11.99 -5.51 -8.93
C VAL A 32 -12.36 -5.96 -10.34
N HIS A 33 -12.76 -5.01 -11.19
CA HIS A 33 -13.01 -5.29 -12.61
C HIS A 33 -11.73 -5.84 -13.27
N ALA A 34 -11.84 -6.82 -14.16
CA ALA A 34 -10.71 -7.53 -14.76
C ALA A 34 -9.64 -6.58 -15.33
N ASP A 35 -10.06 -5.51 -16.01
CA ASP A 35 -9.16 -4.51 -16.59
C ASP A 35 -8.32 -3.75 -15.56
N ASN A 36 -8.81 -3.67 -14.32
CA ASN A 36 -8.18 -2.93 -13.22
C ASN A 36 -7.36 -3.82 -12.29
N GLU A 37 -7.47 -5.15 -12.39
CA GLU A 37 -6.81 -6.09 -11.47
C GLU A 37 -5.32 -5.81 -11.34
N ARG A 38 -4.64 -5.63 -12.48
CA ARG A 38 -3.20 -5.40 -12.50
C ARG A 38 -2.81 -4.05 -11.88
N THR A 39 -3.61 -3.03 -12.11
CA THR A 39 -3.41 -1.69 -11.54
C THR A 39 -3.59 -1.74 -10.03
N VAL A 40 -4.68 -2.32 -9.55
CA VAL A 40 -4.97 -2.44 -8.11
C VAL A 40 -3.90 -3.29 -7.42
N ALA A 41 -3.50 -4.42 -8.02
CA ALA A 41 -2.43 -5.25 -7.48
C ALA A 41 -1.10 -4.49 -7.38
N ALA A 42 -0.73 -3.71 -8.42
CA ALA A 42 0.48 -2.89 -8.40
C ALA A 42 0.42 -1.80 -7.33
N PHE A 43 -0.72 -1.11 -7.21
CA PHE A 43 -0.92 -0.08 -6.18
C PHE A 43 -0.83 -0.67 -4.78
N LEU A 44 -1.47 -1.82 -4.53
CA LEU A 44 -1.39 -2.51 -3.24
C LEU A 44 0.03 -2.99 -2.92
N ALA A 45 0.82 -3.40 -3.91
CA ALA A 45 2.22 -3.76 -3.72
C ALA A 45 3.09 -2.54 -3.36
N LEU A 46 2.78 -1.36 -3.92
CA LEU A 46 3.51 -0.11 -3.73
C LEU A 46 2.98 0.75 -2.57
N ARG A 47 1.96 0.28 -1.84
CA ARG A 47 1.25 1.05 -0.80
C ARG A 47 2.10 1.59 0.35
N THR A 48 3.31 1.06 0.54
CA THR A 48 4.24 1.49 1.58
C THR A 48 5.21 2.57 1.11
N GLN A 49 5.23 2.88 -0.20
CA GLN A 49 6.22 3.76 -0.83
C GLN A 49 5.80 5.23 -0.84
N TRP A 50 4.97 5.65 0.12
CA TRP A 50 4.59 7.05 0.28
C TRP A 50 5.78 7.89 0.74
N GLN A 51 5.87 9.09 0.17
CA GLN A 51 6.66 10.19 0.68
C GLN A 51 5.80 10.99 1.65
N TYR A 52 6.44 11.47 2.71
CA TYR A 52 5.81 12.21 3.79
C TYR A 52 6.50 13.55 3.99
N ALA A 53 5.74 14.57 4.36
CA ALA A 53 6.23 15.90 4.68
C ALA A 53 5.57 16.47 5.94
N GLY A 54 6.24 17.45 6.55
CA GLY A 54 5.79 18.10 7.78
C GLY A 54 5.95 17.24 9.03
N LEU A 55 5.79 17.86 10.19
CA LEU A 55 5.97 17.22 11.50
C LEU A 55 4.90 16.16 11.80
N ALA A 56 3.70 16.33 11.24
CA ALA A 56 2.60 15.39 11.40
C ALA A 56 2.69 14.17 10.44
N GLY A 57 3.69 14.11 9.57
CA GLY A 57 3.88 12.98 8.64
C GLY A 57 2.80 12.90 7.56
N GLN A 58 2.50 14.02 6.89
CA GLN A 58 1.48 14.05 5.84
C GLN A 58 1.97 13.41 4.55
N ARG A 59 1.17 12.52 3.96
CA ARG A 59 1.45 11.97 2.62
C ARG A 59 1.41 13.08 1.57
N THR A 60 2.44 13.14 0.74
CA THR A 60 2.54 14.11 -0.38
C THR A 60 2.49 13.46 -1.76
N GLY A 61 2.86 12.18 -1.84
CA GLY A 61 2.85 11.41 -3.08
C GLY A 61 3.62 10.10 -2.91
N LEU A 62 3.57 9.24 -3.92
CA LEU A 62 4.36 8.03 -4.01
C LEU A 62 5.77 8.35 -4.48
N ASN A 63 6.74 7.57 -4.03
CA ASN A 63 8.10 7.62 -4.56
C ASN A 63 8.12 7.07 -6.00
N TYR A 64 8.03 7.96 -6.98
CA TYR A 64 7.98 7.58 -8.40
C TYR A 64 9.23 6.85 -8.89
N ALA A 65 10.40 7.03 -8.27
CA ALA A 65 11.58 6.24 -8.62
C ALA A 65 11.36 4.76 -8.27
N SER A 66 10.82 4.47 -7.09
CA SER A 66 10.44 3.11 -6.67
C SER A 66 9.32 2.54 -7.55
N VAL A 67 8.29 3.34 -7.85
CA VAL A 67 7.17 2.93 -8.73
C VAL A 67 7.69 2.54 -10.11
N LEU A 68 8.49 3.41 -10.74
CA LEU A 68 9.03 3.15 -12.08
C LEU A 68 9.97 1.95 -12.09
N SER A 69 10.78 1.76 -11.05
CA SER A 69 11.64 0.59 -10.89
C SER A 69 10.80 -0.70 -10.83
N TRP A 70 9.81 -0.74 -9.95
CA TRP A 70 8.92 -1.89 -9.77
C TRP A 70 8.16 -2.23 -11.05
N LEU A 71 7.64 -1.23 -11.77
CA LEU A 71 6.93 -1.43 -13.04
C LEU A 71 7.85 -2.00 -14.12
N ARG A 72 9.12 -1.56 -14.18
CA ARG A 72 10.11 -2.10 -15.14
C ARG A 72 10.44 -3.55 -14.85
N GLU A 73 10.56 -3.92 -13.57
CA GLU A 73 10.88 -5.28 -13.15
C GLU A 73 9.71 -6.25 -13.38
N ARG A 74 8.47 -5.83 -13.07
CA ARG A 74 7.29 -6.71 -13.05
C ARG A 74 6.50 -6.74 -14.34
N ILE A 75 6.59 -5.69 -15.16
CA ILE A 75 5.80 -5.56 -16.40
C ILE A 75 6.74 -5.33 -17.58
N ARG A 76 6.87 -6.37 -18.42
CA ARG A 76 7.77 -6.32 -19.59
C ARG A 76 7.22 -5.44 -20.72
N ILE A 77 5.90 -5.41 -20.91
CA ILE A 77 5.26 -4.75 -22.05
C ILE A 77 5.15 -3.23 -21.79
N PRO A 78 5.79 -2.36 -22.61
CA PRO A 78 5.81 -0.91 -22.36
C PRO A 78 4.42 -0.25 -22.34
N ARG A 79 3.49 -0.69 -23.19
CA ARG A 79 2.13 -0.15 -23.22
C ARG A 79 1.38 -0.45 -21.92
N GLN A 80 1.50 -1.66 -21.41
CA GLN A 80 0.88 -2.08 -20.14
C GLN A 80 1.49 -1.32 -18.95
N ARG A 81 2.80 -1.05 -18.98
CA ARG A 81 3.44 -0.19 -17.97
C ARG A 81 2.81 1.20 -17.92
N ARG A 82 2.60 1.83 -19.08
CA ARG A 82 1.97 3.16 -19.15
C ARG A 82 0.53 3.13 -18.63
N GLN A 83 -0.24 2.10 -18.99
CA GLN A 83 -1.62 1.94 -18.50
C GLN A 83 -1.67 1.78 -16.98
N VAL A 84 -0.82 0.92 -16.41
CA VAL A 84 -0.75 0.71 -14.97
C VAL A 84 -0.26 1.97 -14.26
N LEU A 85 0.73 2.67 -14.81
CA LEU A 85 1.22 3.94 -14.25
C LEU A 85 0.11 4.99 -14.17
N ALA A 86 -0.66 5.19 -15.24
CA ALA A 86 -1.80 6.12 -15.25
C ALA A 86 -2.87 5.74 -14.22
N GLY A 87 -3.09 4.43 -14.03
CA GLY A 87 -3.97 3.92 -12.98
C GLY A 87 -3.45 4.21 -11.57
N ILE A 88 -2.15 4.01 -11.32
CA ILE A 88 -1.50 4.35 -10.05
C ILE A 88 -1.62 5.85 -9.75
N GLU A 89 -1.36 6.71 -10.74
CA GLU A 89 -1.53 8.18 -10.62
C GLU A 89 -2.96 8.55 -10.24
N THR A 90 -3.95 7.84 -10.79
CA THR A 90 -5.37 8.08 -10.47
C THR A 90 -5.68 7.69 -9.02
N MET A 91 -5.19 6.54 -8.57
CA MET A 91 -5.40 6.07 -7.19
C MET A 91 -4.66 6.95 -6.17
N GLU A 92 -3.44 7.40 -6.49
CA GLU A 92 -2.69 8.34 -5.67
C GLU A 92 -3.48 9.63 -5.44
N LYS A 93 -3.98 10.25 -6.51
CA LYS A 93 -4.80 11.47 -6.41
C LYS A 93 -6.02 11.27 -5.52
N ALA A 94 -6.70 10.13 -5.64
CA ALA A 94 -7.85 9.82 -4.81
C ALA A 94 -7.49 9.71 -3.31
N VAL A 95 -6.36 9.07 -2.98
CA VAL A 95 -5.88 9.00 -1.59
C VAL A 95 -5.51 10.39 -1.06
N LEU A 96 -4.80 11.20 -1.85
CA LEU A 96 -4.41 12.55 -1.42
C LEU A 96 -5.63 13.47 -1.24
N ALA A 97 -6.65 13.34 -2.08
CA ALA A 97 -7.92 14.05 -1.93
C ALA A 97 -8.63 13.65 -0.63
N TYR A 98 -8.74 12.34 -0.36
CA TYR A 98 -9.31 11.85 0.89
C TYR A 98 -8.54 12.37 2.12
N ASP A 99 -7.21 12.35 2.11
CA ASP A 99 -6.39 12.90 3.20
C ASP A 99 -6.57 14.41 3.40
N ALA A 100 -6.82 15.15 2.33
CA ALA A 100 -7.16 16.57 2.42
C ALA A 100 -8.53 16.78 3.08
N GLU A 101 -9.54 15.98 2.70
CA GLU A 101 -10.87 16.03 3.30
C GLU A 101 -10.87 15.66 4.79
N GLN A 102 -10.12 14.63 5.19
CA GLN A 102 -10.04 14.25 6.61
C GLN A 102 -9.41 15.36 7.47
N ARG A 103 -8.37 16.02 6.96
CA ARG A 103 -7.74 17.15 7.68
C ARG A 103 -8.66 18.35 7.83
N GLN A 104 -9.51 18.62 6.85
CA GLN A 104 -10.52 19.68 6.98
C GLN A 104 -11.51 19.35 8.10
N LYS A 105 -11.94 18.10 8.22
CA LYS A 105 -12.85 17.65 9.27
C LYS A 105 -12.22 17.62 10.66
N GLU A 106 -10.94 17.32 10.77
CA GLU A 106 -10.21 17.31 12.05
C GLU A 106 -9.83 18.72 12.55
N GLY A 107 -9.83 19.71 11.65
CA GLY A 107 -9.55 21.12 11.97
C GLY A 107 -10.77 21.97 12.31
N GLU A 108 -11.98 21.44 12.13
CA GLU A 108 -13.27 22.01 12.59
C GLU A 108 -13.59 21.57 14.03
#